data_AF-A0A8C5UT71-F1
#
_entry.id   AF-A0A8C5UT71-F1
#
_cell.length_a   1.000
_cell.length_b   1.000
_cell.length_c   1.000
_cell.angle_alpha   90.00
_cell.angle_beta   90.00
_cell.angle_gamma   90.00
#
_symmetry.space_group_name_H-M   'P 1'
#
loop_
_entity.id
_entity.type
_entity.pdbx_description
1 polymer ?
#
loop_
_entity_poly.entity_id
_entity_poly.type
_entity_poly.pdbx_seq_one_letter_code
_entity_poly.pdbx_strand_id
1 'polypeptide(L)'
;MLQQILHDMYIDPELLAELSDVQKHILFYKMREEQLRRWREREAWEALAQEEGLRPPKAKRASGKHIQWLLGADGNVWVWIMGEGPGDKPYEEISEELIAERARLQAQREAEELWRQKEAEITKKFRDALANEKARILAEKWKVEMEDRKAAKVLEERIHEEFKRKEEEERKRGEEQIRLQEEQRAKELYWTLKQAQLHCQASEKEEREWEEQLRRSKAADEERSRRAQRARDEYRRHSLRAIQKGTVAGLSSMFRELGQSQEQEARLYHHLPGPGPPQPLPVRTWERPLRPVSRDVIVRWFKEEQLPRRAGFERNTKSIAPWFHGGNYHCFGGRVAAGALRTEGQPARLPPVV
;
A
#
# COMPACT_ATOMS: atom_id res chain seq x y z
N MET A 1 5.62 19.74 -75.89
CA MET A 1 4.13 19.61 -75.93
C MET A 1 3.46 20.49 -74.89
N LEU A 2 3.58 20.22 -73.58
CA LEU A 2 2.95 21.04 -72.53
C LEU A 2 3.32 22.54 -72.60
N GLN A 3 4.59 22.87 -72.86
CA GLN A 3 5.02 24.26 -73.00
C GLN A 3 4.33 25.01 -74.15
N GLN A 4 4.03 24.31 -75.25
CA GLN A 4 3.33 24.89 -76.40
C GLN A 4 1.84 25.13 -76.08
N ILE A 5 1.21 24.19 -75.37
CA ILE A 5 -0.16 24.36 -74.86
C ILE A 5 -0.26 25.52 -73.87
N LEU A 6 0.73 25.70 -72.99
CA LEU A 6 0.78 26.84 -72.06
C LEU A 6 1.07 28.16 -72.80
N HIS A 7 1.82 28.13 -73.89
CA HIS A 7 2.05 29.31 -74.74
C HIS A 7 0.77 29.72 -75.48
N ASP A 8 0.14 28.79 -76.18
CA ASP A 8 -1.02 29.05 -77.04
C ASP A 8 -2.36 29.03 -76.27
N MET A 9 -2.33 28.58 -75.00
CA MET A 9 -3.49 28.40 -74.13
C MET A 9 -4.58 27.50 -74.73
N TYR A 10 -4.22 26.63 -75.67
CA TYR A 10 -5.11 25.75 -76.41
C TYR A 10 -4.56 24.33 -76.43
N ILE A 11 -5.45 23.34 -76.27
CA ILE A 11 -5.16 21.91 -76.39
C ILE A 11 -6.19 21.26 -77.30
N ASP A 12 -5.74 20.43 -78.24
CA ASP A 12 -6.63 19.71 -79.14
C ASP A 12 -7.55 18.75 -78.35
N PRO A 13 -8.87 18.71 -78.63
CA PRO A 13 -9.81 17.91 -77.86
C PRO A 13 -9.52 16.41 -77.81
N GLU A 14 -8.98 15.86 -78.90
CA GLU A 14 -8.59 14.43 -78.99
C GLU A 14 -7.43 14.12 -78.05
N LEU A 15 -6.40 14.99 -78.04
CA LEU A 15 -5.27 14.89 -77.12
C LEU A 15 -5.66 15.13 -75.67
N LEU A 16 -6.61 16.03 -75.42
CA LEU A 16 -7.15 16.23 -74.08
C LEU A 16 -7.90 14.99 -73.59
N ALA A 17 -8.66 14.29 -74.44
CA ALA A 17 -9.42 13.11 -74.06
C ALA A 17 -8.54 11.94 -73.64
N GLU A 18 -7.40 11.76 -74.31
CA GLU A 18 -6.41 10.71 -74.04
C GLU A 18 -5.62 10.90 -72.74
N LEU A 19 -5.57 12.12 -72.18
CA LEU A 19 -4.93 12.37 -70.90
C LEU A 19 -5.71 11.73 -69.75
N SER A 20 -4.98 11.12 -68.81
CA SER A 20 -5.57 10.67 -67.54
C SER A 20 -6.12 11.86 -66.75
N ASP A 21 -7.11 11.61 -65.88
CA ASP A 21 -7.76 12.70 -65.12
C ASP A 21 -6.79 13.48 -64.25
N VAL A 22 -5.75 12.82 -63.71
CA VAL A 22 -4.67 13.48 -62.97
C VAL A 22 -3.86 14.40 -63.87
N GLN A 23 -3.53 13.97 -65.09
CA GLN A 23 -2.81 14.79 -66.06
C GLN A 23 -3.65 15.98 -66.55
N LYS A 24 -4.96 15.80 -66.73
CA LYS A 24 -5.91 16.89 -67.04
C LYS A 24 -5.94 17.93 -65.93
N HIS A 25 -6.04 17.51 -64.66
CA HIS A 25 -5.99 18.42 -63.52
C HIS A 25 -4.68 19.21 -63.50
N ILE A 26 -3.53 18.54 -63.60
CA ILE A 26 -2.21 19.20 -63.61
C ILE A 26 -2.12 20.21 -64.76
N LEU A 27 -2.59 19.85 -65.96
CA LEU A 27 -2.62 20.73 -67.11
C LEU A 27 -3.47 21.99 -66.85
N PHE A 28 -4.71 21.82 -66.37
CA PHE A 28 -5.58 22.97 -66.08
C PHE A 28 -5.03 23.86 -64.96
N TYR A 29 -4.41 23.29 -63.93
CA TYR A 29 -3.71 24.06 -62.91
C TYR A 29 -2.60 24.91 -63.53
N LYS A 30 -1.75 24.30 -64.37
CA LYS A 30 -0.65 25.03 -65.04
C LYS A 30 -1.15 26.08 -66.02
N MET A 31 -2.21 25.80 -66.77
CA MET A 31 -2.87 26.78 -67.65
C MET A 31 -3.46 27.95 -66.85
N ARG A 32 -4.05 27.67 -65.68
CA ARG A 32 -4.59 28.71 -64.81
C ARG A 32 -3.50 29.57 -64.19
N GLU A 33 -2.39 28.97 -63.75
CA GLU A 33 -1.21 29.69 -63.28
C GLU A 33 -0.66 30.63 -64.36
N GLU A 34 -0.58 30.15 -65.61
CA GLU A 34 -0.10 30.93 -66.75
C GLU A 34 -1.04 32.07 -67.12
N GLN A 35 -2.37 31.86 -67.05
CA GLN A 35 -3.35 32.95 -67.18
C GLN A 35 -3.14 34.04 -66.13
N LEU A 36 -2.94 33.64 -64.86
CA LEU A 36 -2.71 34.57 -63.76
C LEU A 36 -1.36 35.28 -63.86
N ARG A 37 -0.32 34.61 -64.36
CA ARG A 37 0.98 35.22 -64.65
C ARG A 37 0.84 36.29 -65.73
N ARG A 38 0.26 35.95 -66.89
CA ARG A 38 0.01 36.89 -67.99
C ARG A 38 -0.90 38.04 -67.58
N TRP A 39 -1.91 37.79 -66.74
CA TRP A 39 -2.76 38.85 -66.22
C TRP A 39 -1.97 39.79 -65.32
N ARG A 40 -1.20 39.28 -64.35
CA ARG A 40 -0.35 40.10 -63.49
C ARG A 40 0.70 40.90 -64.26
N GLU A 41 1.29 40.31 -65.29
CA GLU A 41 2.26 41.02 -66.15
C GLU A 41 1.60 42.11 -66.98
N ARG A 42 0.38 41.88 -67.48
CA ARG A 42 -0.40 42.95 -68.11
C ARG A 42 -0.77 44.04 -67.12
N GLU A 43 -1.21 43.71 -65.91
CA GLU A 43 -1.50 44.71 -64.87
C GLU A 43 -0.25 45.51 -64.50
N ALA A 44 0.90 44.86 -64.35
CA ALA A 44 2.16 45.51 -64.07
C ALA A 44 2.62 46.42 -65.23
N TRP A 45 2.48 45.96 -66.47
CA TRP A 45 2.75 46.76 -67.65
C TRP A 45 1.77 47.93 -67.79
N GLU A 46 0.49 47.72 -67.51
CA GLU A 46 -0.53 48.78 -67.49
C GLU A 46 -0.25 49.81 -66.40
N ALA A 47 0.21 49.39 -65.23
CA ALA A 47 0.62 50.28 -64.15
C ALA A 47 1.84 51.12 -64.54
N LEU A 48 2.87 50.51 -65.14
CA LEU A 48 4.05 51.21 -65.66
C LEU A 48 3.70 52.17 -66.80
N ALA A 49 2.84 51.74 -67.75
CA ALA A 49 2.38 52.60 -68.84
C ALA A 49 1.48 53.76 -68.37
N GLN A 50 0.81 53.60 -67.22
CA GLN A 50 0.06 54.67 -66.57
C GLN A 50 0.98 55.67 -65.86
N GLU A 51 2.08 55.19 -65.26
CA GLU A 51 3.10 56.02 -64.62
C GLU A 51 3.96 56.80 -65.64
N GLU A 52 4.38 56.16 -66.73
CA GLU A 52 5.17 56.80 -67.81
C GLU A 52 4.32 57.66 -68.77
N GLY A 53 2.99 57.74 -68.58
CA GLY A 53 2.10 58.55 -69.40
C GLY A 53 1.98 58.12 -70.87
N LEU A 54 2.58 56.98 -71.26
CA LEU A 54 2.66 56.46 -72.63
C LEU A 54 1.36 55.83 -73.14
N ARG A 55 0.21 56.18 -72.56
CA ARG A 55 -1.05 55.57 -72.96
C ARG A 55 -1.44 56.04 -74.37
N PRO A 56 -1.61 55.13 -75.36
CA PRO A 56 -2.54 55.42 -76.44
C PRO A 56 -3.92 55.56 -75.78
N PRO A 57 -4.72 56.60 -76.08
CA PRO A 57 -6.06 56.70 -75.53
C PRO A 57 -6.79 55.40 -75.84
N LYS A 58 -7.37 54.76 -74.82
CA LYS A 58 -8.19 53.56 -75.00
C LYS A 58 -9.18 53.87 -76.11
N ALA A 59 -8.97 53.31 -77.30
CA ALA A 59 -9.93 53.38 -78.37
C ALA A 59 -11.13 52.58 -77.88
N LYS A 60 -12.05 53.27 -77.19
CA LYS A 60 -13.41 52.80 -77.02
C LYS A 60 -13.83 52.40 -78.42
N ARG A 61 -14.13 51.11 -78.64
CA ARG A 61 -14.79 50.68 -79.87
C ARG A 61 -15.90 51.70 -80.11
N ALA A 62 -15.84 52.37 -81.25
CA ALA A 62 -16.78 53.43 -81.59
C ALA A 62 -18.16 52.79 -81.68
N SER A 63 -18.88 52.70 -80.55
CA SER A 63 -20.33 52.74 -80.58
C SER A 63 -20.64 54.04 -81.29
N GLY A 64 -21.31 53.99 -82.46
CA GLY A 64 -21.59 55.13 -83.32
C GLY A 64 -22.42 56.21 -82.62
N LYS A 65 -21.80 56.95 -81.70
CA LYS A 65 -22.34 58.12 -81.05
C LYS A 65 -22.05 59.28 -81.98
N HIS A 66 -22.93 59.48 -82.95
CA HIS A 66 -22.97 60.70 -83.72
C HIS A 66 -23.37 61.84 -82.77
N ILE A 67 -22.46 62.79 -82.57
CA ILE A 67 -22.72 63.99 -81.77
C ILE A 67 -23.54 64.92 -82.66
N GLN A 68 -24.84 65.05 -82.37
CA GLN A 68 -25.69 66.08 -82.96
C GLN A 68 -25.49 67.37 -82.17
N TRP A 69 -24.89 68.37 -82.81
CA TRP A 69 -24.80 69.70 -82.25
C TRP A 69 -26.18 70.35 -82.34
N LEU A 70 -26.71 70.81 -81.21
CA LEU A 70 -27.90 71.65 -81.20
C LEU A 70 -27.51 73.01 -81.78
N LEU A 71 -28.36 73.60 -82.63
CA LEU A 71 -28.17 74.94 -83.16
C LEU A 71 -29.11 75.90 -82.40
N GLY A 72 -28.59 77.06 -82.02
CA GLY A 72 -29.36 78.16 -81.44
C GLY A 72 -30.25 78.85 -82.48
N ALA A 73 -31.11 79.75 -82.00
CA ALA A 73 -32.00 80.53 -82.86
C ALA A 73 -31.26 81.45 -83.86
N ASP A 74 -29.97 81.70 -83.60
CA ASP A 74 -29.03 82.47 -84.42
C ASP A 74 -28.29 81.61 -85.47
N GLY A 75 -28.54 80.29 -85.51
CA GLY A 75 -27.89 79.37 -86.43
C GLY A 75 -26.46 78.95 -86.02
N ASN A 76 -25.99 79.34 -84.84
CA ASN A 76 -24.72 78.89 -84.27
C ASN A 76 -24.91 77.67 -83.38
N VAL A 77 -23.82 76.95 -83.06
CA VAL A 77 -23.88 75.80 -82.14
C VAL A 77 -24.30 76.27 -80.74
N TRP A 78 -25.36 75.69 -80.20
CA TRP A 78 -25.85 75.92 -78.84
C TRP A 78 -25.01 75.13 -77.84
N VAL A 79 -24.41 75.84 -76.89
CA VAL A 79 -23.63 75.28 -75.79
C VAL A 79 -24.29 75.72 -74.49
N TRP A 80 -24.72 74.77 -73.67
CA TRP A 80 -25.16 75.04 -72.31
C TRP A 80 -24.04 74.71 -71.34
N ILE A 81 -23.64 75.72 -70.57
CA ILE A 81 -22.66 75.60 -69.51
C ILE A 81 -23.43 75.48 -68.20
N MET A 82 -23.24 74.37 -67.49
CA MET A 82 -23.86 74.15 -66.18
C MET A 82 -23.55 75.33 -65.26
N GLY A 83 -24.59 76.06 -64.84
CA GLY A 83 -24.45 77.16 -63.89
C GLY A 83 -24.29 78.56 -64.48
N GLU A 84 -24.35 78.72 -65.81
CA GLU A 84 -24.36 80.05 -66.47
C GLU A 84 -25.75 80.45 -66.99
N GLY A 85 -26.76 79.59 -66.87
CA GLY A 85 -28.14 79.88 -67.27
C GLY A 85 -28.86 80.84 -66.29
N PRO A 86 -29.86 81.62 -66.74
CA PRO A 86 -30.64 82.49 -65.87
C PRO A 86 -31.35 81.68 -64.76
N GLY A 87 -30.90 81.85 -63.50
CA GLY A 87 -31.45 81.16 -62.34
C GLY A 87 -30.78 79.83 -61.97
N ASP A 88 -29.73 79.42 -62.70
CA ASP A 88 -28.93 78.24 -62.35
C ASP A 88 -27.91 78.58 -61.23
N LYS A 89 -27.63 77.62 -60.35
CA LYS A 89 -26.53 77.74 -59.38
C LYS A 89 -25.18 77.62 -60.10
N PRO A 90 -24.16 78.40 -59.73
CA PRO A 90 -22.83 78.27 -60.32
C PRO A 90 -22.30 76.85 -60.08
N TYR A 91 -21.50 76.36 -61.03
CA TYR A 91 -20.96 74.99 -60.99
C TYR A 91 -20.17 74.73 -59.71
N GLU A 92 -19.42 75.73 -59.24
CA GLU A 92 -18.63 75.69 -58.02
C GLU A 92 -19.51 75.36 -56.81
N GLU A 93 -20.64 76.06 -56.64
CA GLU A 93 -21.59 75.83 -55.53
C GLU A 93 -22.21 74.43 -55.61
N ILE A 94 -22.61 73.97 -56.79
CA ILE A 94 -23.14 72.61 -57.00
C ILE A 94 -22.08 71.56 -56.63
N SER A 95 -20.82 71.79 -57.02
CA SER A 95 -19.71 70.88 -56.74
C SER A 95 -19.35 70.84 -55.26
N GLU A 96 -19.36 71.99 -54.59
CA GLU A 96 -19.11 72.14 -53.16
C GLU A 96 -20.22 71.49 -52.33
N GLU A 97 -21.49 71.70 -52.70
CA GLU A 97 -22.64 71.04 -52.07
C GLU A 97 -22.51 69.51 -52.17
N LEU A 98 -22.15 68.98 -53.35
CA LEU A 98 -21.97 67.55 -53.56
C LEU A 98 -20.81 66.98 -52.72
N ILE A 99 -19.70 67.71 -52.61
CA ILE A 99 -18.56 67.33 -51.76
C ILE A 99 -18.97 67.37 -50.29
N ALA A 100 -19.70 68.39 -49.86
CA ALA A 100 -20.18 68.53 -48.48
C ALA A 100 -21.19 67.43 -48.11
N GLU A 101 -22.11 67.07 -49.01
CA GLU A 101 -23.02 65.94 -48.79
C GLU A 101 -22.25 64.62 -48.65
N ARG A 102 -21.27 64.37 -49.52
CA ARG A 102 -20.41 63.19 -49.42
C ARG A 102 -19.63 63.15 -48.11
N ALA A 103 -19.07 64.29 -47.69
CA ALA A 103 -18.34 64.41 -46.43
C ALA A 103 -19.25 64.16 -45.22
N ARG A 104 -20.50 64.66 -45.24
CA ARG A 104 -21.50 64.39 -44.19
C ARG A 104 -21.87 62.91 -44.12
N LEU A 105 -22.14 62.27 -45.26
CA LEU A 105 -22.45 60.84 -45.30
C LEU A 105 -21.27 59.99 -44.81
N GLN A 106 -20.05 60.38 -45.16
CA GLN A 106 -18.85 59.71 -44.67
C GLN A 106 -18.70 59.87 -43.15
N ALA A 107 -18.86 61.09 -42.63
CA ALA A 107 -18.80 61.35 -41.19
C ALA A 107 -19.91 60.60 -40.42
N GLN A 108 -21.11 60.46 -40.99
CA GLN A 108 -22.20 59.67 -40.39
C GLN A 108 -21.82 58.18 -40.29
N ARG A 109 -21.26 57.60 -41.35
CA ARG A 109 -20.80 56.20 -41.35
C ARG A 109 -19.69 55.98 -40.31
N GLU A 110 -18.71 56.86 -40.26
CA GLU A 110 -17.63 56.79 -39.27
C GLU A 110 -18.16 56.94 -37.83
N ALA A 111 -19.12 57.85 -37.61
CA ALA A 111 -19.76 58.01 -36.30
C ALA A 111 -20.57 56.77 -35.88
N GLU A 112 -21.30 56.14 -36.80
CA GLU A 112 -21.99 54.87 -36.55
C GLU A 112 -21.02 53.74 -36.21
N GLU A 113 -19.89 53.64 -36.91
CA GLU A 113 -18.85 52.65 -36.62
C GLU A 113 -18.23 52.87 -35.23
N LEU A 114 -17.91 54.11 -34.89
CA LEU A 114 -17.44 54.47 -33.55
C LEU A 114 -18.49 54.15 -32.47
N TRP A 115 -19.76 54.40 -32.76
CA TRP A 115 -20.86 54.07 -31.86
C TRP A 115 -20.97 52.56 -31.64
N ARG A 116 -20.90 51.75 -32.71
CA ARG A 116 -20.88 50.28 -32.62
C ARG A 116 -19.70 49.78 -31.79
N GLN A 117 -18.52 50.38 -31.96
CA GLN A 117 -17.35 50.03 -31.13
C GLN A 117 -17.59 50.35 -29.65
N LYS A 118 -18.20 51.49 -29.34
CA LYS A 118 -18.54 51.88 -27.97
C LYS A 118 -19.61 50.98 -27.35
N GLU A 119 -20.65 50.63 -28.09
CA GLU A 119 -21.67 49.68 -27.63
C GLU A 119 -21.07 48.29 -27.36
N ALA A 120 -20.18 47.82 -28.23
CA ALA A 120 -19.45 46.57 -28.01
C ALA A 120 -18.54 46.65 -26.77
N GLU A 121 -17.85 47.78 -26.56
CA GLU A 121 -17.02 48.03 -25.38
C GLU A 121 -17.87 48.01 -24.09
N ILE A 122 -19.03 48.66 -24.10
CA ILE A 122 -19.98 48.68 -22.96
C ILE A 122 -20.49 47.26 -22.68
N THR A 123 -20.93 46.55 -23.72
CA THR A 123 -21.43 45.17 -23.61
C THR A 123 -20.35 44.25 -23.05
N LYS A 124 -19.11 44.39 -23.52
CA LYS A 124 -17.96 43.63 -23.02
C LYS A 124 -17.71 43.93 -21.54
N LYS A 125 -17.64 45.20 -21.15
CA LYS A 125 -17.45 45.60 -19.75
C LYS A 125 -18.52 45.02 -18.82
N PHE A 126 -19.78 44.98 -19.27
CA PHE A 126 -20.86 44.39 -18.49
C PHE A 126 -20.72 42.86 -18.35
N ARG A 127 -20.38 42.16 -19.44
CA ARG A 127 -20.10 40.72 -19.40
C ARG A 127 -18.93 40.39 -18.48
N ASP A 128 -17.85 41.17 -18.57
CA ASP A 128 -16.66 41.01 -17.74
C ASP A 128 -16.97 41.28 -16.26
N ALA A 129 -17.78 42.30 -15.95
CA ALA A 129 -18.23 42.58 -14.59
C ALA A 129 -19.04 41.42 -14.00
N LEU A 130 -19.98 40.83 -14.76
CA LEU A 130 -20.73 39.65 -14.33
C LEU A 130 -19.85 38.42 -14.13
N ALA A 131 -18.86 38.22 -15.00
CA ALA A 131 -17.90 37.12 -14.88
C ALA A 131 -17.03 37.26 -13.61
N ASN A 132 -16.54 38.48 -13.34
CA ASN A 132 -15.79 38.78 -12.12
C ASN A 132 -16.63 38.55 -10.86
N GLU A 133 -17.90 38.96 -10.86
CA GLU A 133 -18.79 38.73 -9.72
C GLU A 133 -19.05 37.24 -9.48
N LYS A 134 -19.29 36.47 -10.55
CA LYS A 134 -19.43 35.01 -10.45
C LYS A 134 -18.15 34.35 -9.92
N ALA A 135 -16.99 34.79 -10.38
CA ALA A 135 -15.70 34.30 -9.91
C ALA A 135 -15.48 34.61 -8.42
N ARG A 136 -15.89 35.80 -7.97
CA ARG A 136 -15.85 36.19 -6.56
C ARG A 136 -16.69 35.27 -5.68
N ILE A 137 -17.95 35.02 -6.06
CA ILE A 137 -18.85 34.12 -5.34
C ILE A 137 -18.28 32.70 -5.28
N LEU A 138 -17.70 32.20 -6.37
CA LEU A 138 -17.06 30.89 -6.40
C LEU A 138 -15.83 30.82 -5.49
N ALA A 139 -15.00 31.87 -5.48
CA ALA A 139 -13.83 31.95 -4.63
C ALA A 139 -14.20 32.00 -3.14
N GLU A 140 -15.24 32.75 -2.77
CA GLU A 140 -15.76 32.79 -1.40
C GLU A 140 -16.26 31.42 -0.94
N LYS A 141 -17.03 30.71 -1.77
CA LYS A 141 -17.48 29.35 -1.46
C LYS A 141 -16.31 28.39 -1.23
N TRP A 142 -15.29 28.45 -2.07
CA TRP A 142 -14.08 27.65 -1.91
C TRP A 142 -13.33 27.95 -0.62
N LYS A 143 -13.26 29.22 -0.20
CA LYS A 143 -12.64 29.60 1.07
C LYS A 143 -13.38 28.98 2.26
N VAL A 144 -14.70 29.10 2.28
CA VAL A 144 -15.55 28.51 3.33
C VAL A 144 -15.36 27.00 3.38
N GLU A 145 -15.43 26.31 2.23
CA GLU A 145 -15.21 24.85 2.16
C GLU A 145 -13.81 24.44 2.66
N MET A 146 -12.79 25.23 2.34
CA MET A 146 -11.43 25.00 2.83
C MET A 146 -11.31 25.19 4.34
N GLU A 147 -11.99 26.19 4.90
CA GLU A 147 -12.05 26.44 6.33
C GLU A 147 -12.80 25.32 7.05
N ASP A 148 -13.94 24.88 6.54
CA ASP A 148 -14.71 23.75 7.07
C ASP A 148 -13.86 22.46 7.07
N ARG A 149 -13.12 22.21 5.98
CA ARG A 149 -12.21 21.06 5.89
C ARG A 149 -11.06 21.14 6.90
N LYS A 150 -10.56 22.35 7.20
CA LYS A 150 -9.56 22.54 8.26
C LYS A 150 -10.17 22.32 9.64
N ALA A 151 -11.37 22.84 9.89
CA ALA A 151 -12.09 22.66 11.15
C ALA A 151 -12.40 21.18 11.42
N ALA A 152 -12.79 20.43 10.39
CA ALA A 152 -13.01 18.99 10.48
C ALA A 152 -11.75 18.22 10.89
N LYS A 153 -10.58 18.57 10.32
CA LYS A 153 -9.30 17.97 10.70
C LYS A 153 -8.92 18.26 12.14
N VAL A 154 -9.09 19.50 12.59
CA VAL A 154 -8.81 19.88 13.99
C VAL A 154 -9.72 19.12 14.95
N LEU A 155 -11.00 18.93 14.59
CA LEU A 155 -11.93 18.13 15.38
C LEU A 155 -11.53 16.65 15.43
N GLU A 156 -11.12 16.09 14.29
CA GLU A 156 -10.64 14.71 14.19
C GLU A 156 -9.38 14.47 15.04
N GLU A 157 -8.41 15.38 14.97
CA GLU A 157 -7.19 15.35 15.80
C GLU A 157 -7.55 15.42 17.29
N ARG A 158 -8.46 16.31 17.69
CA ARG A 158 -8.92 16.41 19.07
C ARG A 158 -9.59 15.11 19.55
N ILE A 159 -10.43 14.49 18.72
CA ILE A 159 -11.05 13.20 19.06
C ILE A 159 -9.98 12.11 19.22
N HIS A 160 -8.97 12.10 18.35
CA HIS A 160 -7.88 11.13 18.43
C HIS A 160 -7.04 11.31 19.72
N GLU A 161 -6.74 12.55 20.08
CA GLU A 161 -6.04 12.88 21.33
C GLU A 161 -6.85 12.47 22.56
N GLU A 162 -8.16 12.76 22.58
CA GLU A 162 -9.04 12.31 23.66
C GLU A 162 -9.10 10.78 23.77
N PHE A 163 -9.10 10.08 22.64
CA PHE A 163 -9.05 8.63 22.61
C PHE A 163 -7.72 8.11 23.18
N LYS A 164 -6.59 8.72 22.80
CA LYS A 164 -5.27 8.38 23.33
C LYS A 164 -5.19 8.61 24.83
N ARG A 165 -5.73 9.72 25.32
CA ARG A 165 -5.76 10.02 26.75
C ARG A 165 -6.58 8.98 27.53
N LYS A 166 -7.73 8.57 27.00
CA LYS A 166 -8.55 7.51 27.61
C LYS A 166 -7.84 6.15 27.62
N GLU A 167 -7.17 5.81 26.52
CA GLU A 167 -6.36 4.58 26.42
C GLU A 167 -5.25 4.57 27.48
N GLU A 168 -4.54 5.69 27.68
CA GLU A 168 -3.51 5.82 28.71
C GLU A 168 -4.07 5.81 30.13
N GLU A 169 -5.22 6.45 30.37
CA GLU A 169 -5.92 6.42 31.67
C GLU A 169 -6.31 4.98 32.04
N GLU A 170 -6.86 4.21 31.10
CA GLU A 170 -7.18 2.80 31.32
C GLU A 170 -5.92 1.94 31.52
N ARG A 171 -4.84 2.21 30.78
CA ARG A 171 -3.56 1.54 30.99
C ARG A 171 -3.01 1.79 32.40
N LYS A 172 -3.05 3.04 32.87
CA LYS A 172 -2.63 3.41 34.24
C LYS A 172 -3.48 2.71 35.29
N ARG A 173 -4.81 2.66 35.11
CA ARG A 173 -5.70 1.92 36.02
C ARG A 173 -5.35 0.43 36.07
N GLY A 174 -5.03 -0.17 34.93
CA GLY A 174 -4.56 -1.55 34.85
C GLY A 174 -3.22 -1.76 35.57
N GLU A 175 -2.25 -0.87 35.32
CA GLU A 175 -0.94 -0.88 35.98
C GLU A 175 -1.08 -0.73 37.51
N GLU A 176 -1.95 0.17 37.99
CA GLU A 176 -2.22 0.36 39.42
C GLU A 176 -2.85 -0.88 40.07
N GLN A 177 -3.77 -1.56 39.38
CA GLN A 177 -4.34 -2.82 39.87
C GLN A 177 -3.28 -3.92 39.98
N ILE A 178 -2.42 -4.06 38.97
CA ILE A 178 -1.30 -5.01 39.01
C ILE A 178 -0.37 -4.66 40.18
N ARG A 179 -0.02 -3.38 40.34
CA ARG A 179 0.85 -2.93 41.42
C ARG A 179 0.27 -3.23 42.80
N LEU A 180 -1.04 -3.05 42.99
CA LEU A 180 -1.70 -3.41 44.24
C LEU A 180 -1.67 -4.92 44.49
N GLN A 181 -1.92 -5.73 43.46
CA GLN A 181 -1.83 -7.19 43.56
C GLN A 181 -0.40 -7.65 43.85
N GLU A 182 0.61 -7.04 43.23
CA GLU A 182 2.02 -7.28 43.50
C GLU A 182 2.37 -6.94 44.95
N GLU A 183 1.87 -5.81 45.48
CA GLU A 183 2.11 -5.42 46.87
C GLU A 183 1.43 -6.40 47.86
N GLN A 184 0.19 -6.81 47.58
CA GLN A 184 -0.50 -7.84 48.36
C GLN A 184 0.27 -9.16 48.32
N ARG A 185 0.69 -9.59 47.14
CA ARG A 185 1.46 -10.83 46.95
C ARG A 185 2.82 -10.77 47.62
N ALA A 186 3.49 -9.62 47.58
CA ALA A 186 4.76 -9.41 48.26
C ALA A 186 4.61 -9.50 49.79
N LYS A 187 3.53 -8.94 50.35
CA LYS A 187 3.19 -9.08 51.79
C LYS A 187 2.92 -10.54 52.18
N GLU A 188 2.16 -11.27 51.36
CA GLU A 188 1.93 -12.70 51.56
C GLU A 188 3.24 -13.50 51.55
N LEU A 189 4.05 -13.32 50.50
CA LEU A 189 5.33 -14.00 50.36
C LEU A 189 6.27 -13.68 51.52
N TYR A 190 6.34 -12.43 51.96
CA TYR A 190 7.10 -12.02 53.13
C TYR A 190 6.65 -12.76 54.39
N TRP A 191 5.33 -12.85 54.63
CA TRP A 191 4.81 -13.55 55.79
C TRP A 191 5.12 -15.04 55.73
N THR A 192 4.92 -15.69 54.59
CA THR A 192 5.28 -17.10 54.38
C THR A 192 6.76 -17.34 54.59
N LEU A 193 7.64 -16.48 54.05
CA LEU A 193 9.08 -16.58 54.22
C LEU A 193 9.48 -16.44 55.69
N LYS A 194 8.87 -15.50 56.42
CA LYS A 194 9.12 -15.31 57.85
C LYS A 194 8.70 -16.52 58.69
N GLN A 195 7.57 -17.14 58.37
CA GLN A 195 7.12 -18.39 58.99
C GLN A 195 8.10 -19.53 58.69
N ALA A 196 8.51 -19.69 57.43
CA ALA A 196 9.50 -20.68 57.04
C ALA A 196 10.83 -20.48 57.77
N GLN A 197 11.31 -19.24 57.92
CA GLN A 197 12.53 -18.94 58.66
C GLN A 197 12.46 -19.37 60.13
N LEU A 198 11.31 -19.14 60.79
CA LEU A 198 11.08 -19.60 62.16
C LEU A 198 11.06 -21.13 62.24
N HIS A 199 10.42 -21.79 61.27
CA HIS A 199 10.43 -23.25 61.16
C HIS A 199 11.83 -23.81 60.87
N CYS A 200 12.65 -23.15 60.05
CA CYS A 200 14.05 -23.53 59.81
C CYS A 200 14.88 -23.38 61.08
N GLN A 201 14.69 -22.33 61.88
CA GLN A 201 15.40 -22.19 63.17
C GLN A 201 14.99 -23.25 64.18
N ALA A 202 13.73 -23.71 64.15
CA ALA A 202 13.28 -24.84 64.95
C ALA A 202 13.87 -26.16 64.44
N SER A 203 13.85 -26.39 63.12
CA SER A 203 14.40 -27.60 62.51
C SER A 203 15.91 -27.68 62.64
N GLU A 204 16.66 -26.57 62.62
CA GLU A 204 18.10 -26.55 62.88
C GLU A 204 18.45 -27.04 64.29
N LYS A 205 17.57 -26.83 65.28
CA LYS A 205 17.75 -27.38 66.63
C LYS A 205 17.47 -28.88 66.63
N GLU A 206 16.38 -29.29 65.99
CA GLU A 206 16.03 -30.71 65.84
C GLU A 206 17.10 -31.48 65.03
N GLU A 207 17.71 -30.85 64.02
CA GLU A 207 18.80 -31.42 63.20
C GLU A 207 20.09 -31.55 64.02
N ARG A 208 20.44 -30.54 64.83
CA ARG A 208 21.57 -30.65 65.78
C ARG A 208 21.36 -31.74 66.83
N GLU A 209 20.14 -31.85 67.36
CA GLU A 209 19.77 -32.91 68.29
C GLU A 209 19.85 -34.29 67.63
N TRP A 210 19.41 -34.40 66.38
CA TRP A 210 19.53 -35.61 65.57
C TRP A 210 21.00 -35.95 65.28
N GLU A 211 21.85 -34.99 64.94
CA GLU A 211 23.29 -35.17 64.76
C GLU A 211 23.96 -35.66 66.06
N GLU A 212 23.62 -35.08 67.21
CA GLU A 212 24.12 -35.55 68.50
C GLU A 212 23.64 -36.97 68.82
N GLN A 213 22.39 -37.27 68.50
CA GLN A 213 21.80 -38.60 68.70
C GLN A 213 22.46 -39.62 67.77
N LEU A 214 22.77 -39.25 66.53
CA LEU A 214 23.55 -40.04 65.59
C LEU A 214 24.97 -40.29 66.13
N ARG A 215 25.62 -39.27 66.70
CA ARG A 215 26.94 -39.39 67.33
C ARG A 215 26.92 -40.32 68.54
N ARG A 216 25.89 -40.22 69.39
CA ARG A 216 25.68 -41.11 70.55
C ARG A 216 25.43 -42.55 70.10
N SER A 217 24.61 -42.76 69.08
CA SER A 217 24.35 -44.09 68.53
C SER A 217 25.62 -44.70 67.93
N LYS A 218 26.38 -43.93 67.15
CA LYS A 218 27.65 -44.38 66.56
C LYS A 218 28.67 -44.75 67.64
N ALA A 219 28.79 -43.96 68.71
CA ALA A 219 29.65 -44.26 69.84
C ALA A 219 29.21 -45.53 70.61
N ALA A 220 27.90 -45.73 70.77
CA ALA A 220 27.36 -46.95 71.38
C ALA A 220 27.66 -48.19 70.51
N ASP A 221 27.58 -48.07 69.19
CA ASP A 221 27.93 -49.13 68.25
C ASP A 221 29.42 -49.45 68.27
N GLU A 222 30.27 -48.43 68.32
CA GLU A 222 31.71 -48.60 68.52
C GLU A 222 32.02 -49.29 69.85
N GLU A 223 31.32 -48.94 70.94
CA GLU A 223 31.49 -49.59 72.24
C GLU A 223 31.02 -51.05 72.21
N ARG A 224 29.88 -51.34 71.56
CA ARG A 224 29.42 -52.72 71.30
C ARG A 224 30.46 -53.51 70.50
N SER A 225 31.03 -52.89 69.47
CA SER A 225 32.10 -53.47 68.66
C SER A 225 33.37 -53.74 69.48
N ARG A 226 33.80 -52.79 70.33
CA ARG A 226 34.94 -52.96 71.25
C ARG A 226 34.70 -54.08 72.27
N ARG A 227 33.48 -54.20 72.82
CA ARG A 227 33.11 -55.30 73.72
C ARG A 227 33.13 -56.65 73.01
N ALA A 228 32.59 -56.71 71.79
CA ALA A 228 32.65 -57.92 70.96
C ALA A 228 34.10 -58.31 70.63
N GLN A 229 34.96 -57.33 70.34
CA GLN A 229 36.39 -57.57 70.10
C GLN A 229 37.11 -58.07 71.36
N ARG A 230 36.87 -57.45 72.52
CA ARG A 230 37.40 -57.93 73.81
C ARG A 230 36.98 -59.36 74.11
N ALA A 231 35.70 -59.70 73.90
CA ALA A 231 35.21 -61.07 74.08
C ALA A 231 35.90 -62.07 73.13
N ARG A 232 36.13 -61.69 71.86
CA ARG A 232 36.90 -62.51 70.90
C ARG A 232 38.35 -62.69 71.34
N ASP A 233 38.99 -61.62 71.80
CA ASP A 233 40.40 -61.65 72.23
C ASP A 233 40.56 -62.43 73.54
N GLU A 234 39.62 -62.34 74.47
CA GLU A 234 39.57 -63.16 75.70
C GLU A 234 39.33 -64.64 75.38
N TYR A 235 38.40 -64.95 74.47
CA TYR A 235 38.21 -66.31 73.96
C TYR A 235 39.49 -66.84 73.31
N ARG A 236 40.17 -66.03 72.48
CA ARG A 236 41.46 -66.38 71.87
C ARG A 236 42.56 -66.56 72.92
N ARG A 237 42.62 -65.73 73.96
CA ARG A 237 43.59 -65.87 75.07
C ARG A 237 43.30 -67.12 75.90
N HIS A 238 42.04 -67.41 76.19
CA HIS A 238 41.63 -68.64 76.87
C HIS A 238 41.94 -69.87 76.02
N SER A 239 41.67 -69.84 74.71
CA SER A 239 42.01 -70.94 73.81
C SER A 239 43.52 -71.15 73.72
N LEU A 240 44.32 -70.09 73.60
CA LEU A 240 45.78 -70.17 73.61
C LEU A 240 46.33 -70.67 74.97
N ARG A 241 45.74 -70.27 76.11
CA ARG A 241 46.09 -70.82 77.42
C ARG A 241 45.70 -72.29 77.58
N ALA A 242 44.57 -72.72 77.00
CA ALA A 242 44.17 -74.13 76.97
C ALA A 242 45.11 -74.97 76.10
N ILE A 243 45.62 -74.40 75.00
CA ILE A 243 46.63 -75.02 74.13
C ILE A 243 47.99 -75.12 74.86
N GLN A 244 48.43 -74.06 75.56
CA GLN A 244 49.69 -74.04 76.30
C GLN A 244 49.69 -74.90 77.59
N LYS A 245 48.53 -75.06 78.26
CA LYS A 245 48.37 -75.96 79.41
C LYS A 245 48.32 -77.45 79.05
N GLY A 246 48.60 -77.81 77.79
CA GLY A 246 48.87 -79.19 77.41
C GLY A 246 47.68 -80.14 77.46
N THR A 247 46.44 -79.64 77.29
CA THR A 247 45.24 -80.50 77.33
C THR A 247 44.67 -80.81 75.93
N VAL A 248 45.26 -80.29 74.84
CA VAL A 248 44.71 -80.48 73.48
C VAL A 248 45.74 -81.00 72.45
N ALA A 249 46.85 -81.60 72.91
CA ALA A 249 47.61 -82.53 72.07
C ALA A 249 47.01 -83.95 72.08
N GLY A 250 46.23 -84.30 73.12
CA GLY A 250 45.57 -85.62 73.25
C GLY A 250 44.14 -85.71 72.70
N LEU A 251 43.49 -84.58 72.38
CA LEU A 251 42.08 -84.57 71.93
C LEU A 251 41.90 -84.29 70.42
N SER A 252 42.97 -83.89 69.70
CA SER A 252 42.94 -83.76 68.22
C SER A 252 42.87 -85.12 67.51
N SER A 253 43.05 -86.24 68.22
CA SER A 253 42.87 -87.58 67.64
C SER A 253 41.45 -88.12 67.79
N MET A 254 40.61 -87.59 68.69
CA MET A 254 39.22 -88.04 68.88
C MET A 254 38.18 -87.19 68.14
N PHE A 255 38.56 -86.01 67.59
CA PHE A 255 37.67 -85.21 66.73
C PHE A 255 37.79 -85.57 65.23
N ARG A 256 38.66 -86.52 64.87
CA ARG A 256 38.79 -87.04 63.50
C ARG A 256 37.82 -88.21 63.20
N GLU A 257 37.07 -88.70 64.19
CA GLU A 257 36.13 -89.83 64.04
C GLU A 257 34.63 -89.46 64.08
N LEU A 258 34.27 -88.17 64.04
CA LEU A 258 32.89 -87.70 63.88
C LEU A 258 32.73 -86.66 62.75
N GLY A 259 33.60 -86.75 61.73
CA GLY A 259 33.70 -85.80 60.62
C GLY A 259 33.00 -86.20 59.32
N GLN A 260 32.10 -87.19 59.33
CA GLN A 260 31.35 -87.63 58.14
C GLN A 260 29.91 -88.03 58.48
N SER A 261 29.09 -87.09 58.98
CA SER A 261 27.61 -87.08 58.80
C SER A 261 26.96 -85.94 59.60
N GLN A 262 27.06 -84.69 59.10
CA GLN A 262 26.12 -83.63 59.47
C GLN A 262 26.06 -82.52 58.39
N GLU A 263 25.87 -82.91 57.13
CA GLU A 263 25.22 -82.04 56.14
C GLU A 263 23.75 -82.44 56.10
N GLN A 264 22.92 -81.87 56.98
CA GLN A 264 21.45 -81.76 56.85
C GLN A 264 20.84 -81.40 58.21
N GLU A 265 21.00 -80.16 58.67
CA GLU A 265 20.21 -79.67 59.81
C GLU A 265 20.13 -78.14 59.82
N ALA A 266 19.36 -77.60 58.88
CA ALA A 266 18.72 -76.27 59.03
C ALA A 266 17.52 -76.13 58.07
N ARG A 267 16.68 -77.15 58.00
CA ARG A 267 15.22 -76.93 57.96
C ARG A 267 14.83 -77.05 59.43
N LEU A 268 14.29 -76.07 60.10
CA LEU A 268 13.08 -75.33 59.81
C LEU A 268 13.15 -74.06 60.65
N TYR A 269 12.86 -72.88 60.09
CA TYR A 269 11.86 -71.97 60.62
C TYR A 269 11.68 -70.77 59.68
N HIS A 270 10.43 -70.64 59.23
CA HIS A 270 9.75 -69.46 58.69
C HIS A 270 9.95 -69.07 57.22
N HIS A 271 9.11 -69.74 56.43
CA HIS A 271 8.51 -69.29 55.20
C HIS A 271 7.91 -67.87 55.32
N LEU A 272 8.41 -66.98 54.47
CA LEU A 272 7.73 -65.81 53.95
C LEU A 272 6.43 -66.19 53.24
N PRO A 273 5.43 -65.29 53.24
CA PRO A 273 4.70 -64.97 52.03
C PRO A 273 4.99 -63.50 51.69
N GLY A 274 6.05 -63.28 50.92
CA GLY A 274 6.33 -61.99 50.28
C GLY A 274 6.01 -62.13 48.78
N PRO A 275 5.28 -61.18 48.17
CA PRO A 275 4.92 -61.26 46.76
C PRO A 275 6.19 -61.29 45.90
N GLY A 276 6.19 -62.16 44.90
CA GLY A 276 7.36 -62.57 44.13
C GLY A 276 8.12 -61.44 43.42
N PRO A 277 9.31 -61.75 42.87
CA PRO A 277 10.14 -60.77 42.18
C PRO A 277 9.39 -60.22 40.96
N PRO A 278 9.36 -58.89 40.75
CA PRO A 278 8.87 -58.36 39.49
C PRO A 278 9.81 -58.81 38.38
N GLN A 279 9.21 -59.34 37.31
CA GLN A 279 9.91 -59.70 36.09
C GLN A 279 10.68 -58.48 35.57
N PRO A 280 11.88 -58.66 34.98
CA PRO A 280 12.57 -57.56 34.33
C PRO A 280 11.72 -57.11 33.14
N LEU A 281 11.11 -55.92 33.28
CA LEU A 281 10.52 -55.20 32.16
C LEU A 281 11.60 -55.07 31.07
N PRO A 282 11.26 -55.23 29.78
CA PRO A 282 12.24 -55.08 28.73
C PRO A 282 12.79 -53.66 28.81
N VAL A 283 14.08 -53.55 29.11
CA VAL A 283 14.83 -52.31 28.92
C VAL A 283 14.74 -52.04 27.42
N ARG A 284 13.75 -51.22 27.03
CA ARG A 284 13.77 -50.59 25.72
C ARG A 284 15.00 -49.71 25.73
N THR A 285 16.06 -50.21 25.10
CA THR A 285 17.12 -49.38 24.55
C THR A 285 16.41 -48.30 23.74
N TRP A 286 16.37 -47.08 24.28
CA TRP A 286 15.94 -45.92 23.51
C TRP A 286 17.04 -45.67 22.50
N GLU A 287 16.99 -46.37 21.36
CA GLU A 287 17.73 -45.93 20.18
C GLU A 287 17.26 -44.52 19.88
N ARG A 288 18.19 -43.57 19.98
CA ARG A 288 17.93 -42.18 19.61
C ARG A 288 17.54 -42.18 18.12
N PRO A 289 16.34 -41.68 17.75
CA PRO A 289 15.97 -41.60 16.35
C PRO A 289 17.02 -40.82 15.57
N LEU A 290 17.34 -41.28 14.35
CA LEU A 290 18.24 -40.57 13.45
C LEU A 290 17.78 -39.11 13.32
N ARG A 291 18.73 -38.17 13.38
CA ARG A 291 18.41 -36.74 13.25
C ARG A 291 17.64 -36.55 11.94
N PRO A 292 16.43 -35.97 11.98
CA PRO A 292 15.62 -35.80 10.78
C PRO A 292 16.35 -34.90 9.79
N VAL A 293 16.45 -35.38 8.56
CA VAL A 293 17.33 -34.83 7.51
C VAL A 293 16.79 -33.52 6.91
N SER A 294 15.49 -33.23 7.10
CA SER A 294 14.88 -31.98 6.67
C SER A 294 13.72 -31.55 7.58
N ARG A 295 13.39 -30.25 7.53
CA ARG A 295 12.26 -29.65 8.26
C ARG A 295 10.92 -30.30 7.91
N ASP A 296 10.75 -30.72 6.66
CA ASP A 296 9.50 -31.33 6.19
C ASP A 296 9.25 -32.71 6.80
N VAL A 297 10.32 -33.47 7.05
CA VAL A 297 10.24 -34.75 7.78
C VAL A 297 9.78 -34.54 9.22
N ILE A 298 10.27 -33.47 9.88
CA ILE A 298 9.86 -33.10 11.25
C ILE A 298 8.39 -32.70 11.29
N VAL A 299 7.97 -31.87 10.33
CA VAL A 299 6.57 -31.41 10.23
C VAL A 299 5.63 -32.58 9.99
N ARG A 300 6.00 -33.51 9.10
CA ARG A 300 5.20 -34.70 8.80
C ARG A 300 5.10 -35.63 10.02
N TRP A 301 6.23 -35.93 10.66
CA TRP A 301 6.25 -36.71 11.91
C TRP A 301 5.39 -36.08 13.01
N PHE A 302 5.47 -34.76 13.20
CA PHE A 302 4.67 -34.08 14.20
C PHE A 302 3.17 -34.18 13.91
N LYS A 303 2.76 -33.99 12.65
CA LYS A 303 1.35 -34.12 12.23
C LYS A 303 0.80 -35.53 12.39
N GLU A 304 1.58 -36.54 12.00
CA GLU A 304 1.12 -37.93 11.93
C GLU A 304 1.22 -38.65 13.27
N GLU A 305 2.28 -38.43 14.05
CA GLU A 305 2.51 -39.17 15.30
C GLU A 305 2.18 -38.36 16.56
N GLN A 306 2.52 -37.07 16.59
CA GLN A 306 2.44 -36.27 17.83
C GLN A 306 1.08 -35.57 17.99
N LEU A 307 0.48 -35.14 16.88
CA LEU A 307 -0.82 -34.46 16.87
C LEU A 307 -1.99 -35.37 17.34
N PRO A 308 -2.10 -36.65 16.92
CA PRO A 308 -3.12 -37.56 17.42
C PRO A 308 -2.95 -37.88 18.91
N ARG A 309 -1.71 -37.84 19.40
CA ARG A 309 -1.37 -38.00 20.82
C ARG A 309 -1.63 -36.73 21.64
N ARG A 310 -2.12 -35.66 20.99
CA ARG A 310 -2.36 -34.34 21.59
C ARG A 310 -1.12 -33.78 22.28
N ALA A 311 0.06 -34.07 21.73
CA ALA A 311 1.31 -33.53 22.24
C ALA A 311 1.30 -32.01 22.14
N GLY A 312 1.63 -31.32 23.23
CA GLY A 312 1.60 -29.86 23.29
C GLY A 312 0.21 -29.25 23.49
N PHE A 313 -0.84 -30.05 23.70
CA PHE A 313 -2.15 -29.56 24.13
C PHE A 313 -2.31 -29.66 25.65
N GLU A 314 -3.07 -28.73 26.22
CA GLU A 314 -3.42 -28.74 27.63
C GLU A 314 -4.45 -29.85 27.93
N ARG A 315 -4.40 -30.44 29.14
CA ARG A 315 -5.20 -31.63 29.46
C ARG A 315 -6.69 -31.32 29.26
N ASN A 316 -7.33 -32.13 28.42
CA ASN A 316 -8.77 -32.10 28.12
C ASN A 316 -9.28 -30.87 27.34
N THR A 317 -8.43 -29.94 26.91
CA THR A 317 -8.83 -28.75 26.14
C THR A 317 -8.23 -28.77 24.73
N LYS A 318 -8.93 -28.16 23.77
CA LYS A 318 -8.39 -27.95 22.41
C LYS A 318 -7.36 -26.81 22.35
N SER A 319 -6.94 -26.26 23.49
CA SER A 319 -5.92 -25.22 23.60
C SER A 319 -4.52 -25.83 23.63
N ILE A 320 -3.60 -25.16 22.94
CA ILE A 320 -2.17 -25.47 23.00
C ILE A 320 -1.67 -25.07 24.40
N ALA A 321 -0.86 -25.93 25.01
CA ALA A 321 -0.29 -25.70 26.32
C ALA A 321 0.64 -24.47 26.28
N PRO A 322 0.60 -23.57 27.28
CA PRO A 322 1.36 -22.31 27.26
C PRO A 322 2.88 -22.47 27.12
N TRP A 323 3.42 -23.61 27.54
CA TRP A 323 4.85 -23.95 27.46
C TRP A 323 5.26 -24.58 26.13
N PHE A 324 4.30 -24.86 25.23
CA PHE A 324 4.58 -25.51 23.96
C PHE A 324 4.87 -24.48 22.86
N HIS A 325 6.16 -24.30 22.55
CA HIS A 325 6.65 -23.36 21.52
C HIS A 325 6.98 -24.04 20.17
N GLY A 326 6.47 -25.26 19.96
CA GLY A 326 6.76 -26.06 18.78
C GLY A 326 6.09 -25.51 17.52
N GLY A 327 6.83 -24.75 16.71
CA GLY A 327 6.64 -24.55 15.27
C GLY A 327 5.33 -23.89 14.82
N ASN A 328 5.36 -22.57 14.59
CA ASN A 328 4.44 -21.76 13.77
C ASN A 328 3.05 -22.37 13.50
N TYR A 329 2.16 -22.25 14.50
CA TYR A 329 0.76 -22.70 14.48
C TYR A 329 -0.06 -22.08 13.34
N HIS A 330 0.37 -20.92 12.81
CA HIS A 330 -0.26 -20.24 11.68
C HIS A 330 -0.20 -21.05 10.37
N CYS A 331 0.67 -22.04 10.25
CA CYS A 331 0.80 -22.86 9.05
C CYS A 331 -0.05 -24.14 9.07
N PHE A 332 -0.71 -24.48 10.18
CA PHE A 332 -1.32 -25.80 10.37
C PHE A 332 -2.78 -25.80 10.86
N GLY A 333 -3.37 -24.64 11.17
CA GLY A 333 -4.77 -24.50 11.55
C GLY A 333 -5.61 -23.86 10.45
N GLY A 334 -6.49 -24.62 9.81
CA GLY A 334 -7.58 -24.09 8.99
C GLY A 334 -8.52 -23.25 9.85
N ARG A 335 -8.89 -22.07 9.34
CA ARG A 335 -9.75 -21.07 9.99
C ARG A 335 -11.10 -21.71 10.37
N VAL A 336 -11.33 -21.98 11.65
CA VAL A 336 -12.66 -22.28 12.19
C VAL A 336 -13.07 -21.08 13.03
N ALA A 337 -13.67 -20.09 12.38
CA ALA A 337 -14.38 -19.00 13.06
C ALA A 337 -15.86 -19.36 13.11
N ALA A 338 -16.36 -19.46 14.34
CA ALA A 338 -17.75 -19.70 14.65
C ALA A 338 -18.60 -18.44 14.35
N GLY A 339 -19.83 -18.66 13.87
CA GLY A 339 -20.99 -17.85 14.25
C GLY A 339 -21.18 -16.53 13.51
N ALA A 340 -21.75 -16.59 12.30
CA ALA A 340 -22.69 -15.57 11.84
C ALA A 340 -23.63 -16.20 10.79
N LEU A 341 -24.87 -16.48 11.22
CA LEU A 341 -26.00 -16.68 10.33
C LEU A 341 -26.20 -15.38 9.54
N ARG A 342 -26.05 -15.43 8.22
CA ARG A 342 -26.75 -14.51 7.31
C ARG A 342 -27.46 -15.33 6.25
N THR A 343 -28.77 -15.23 6.32
CA THR A 343 -29.77 -15.66 5.36
C THR A 343 -29.73 -14.78 4.10
N GLU A 344 -30.04 -15.43 2.98
CA GLU A 344 -30.69 -14.92 1.76
C GLU A 344 -29.96 -13.97 0.80
N GLY A 345 -30.12 -14.31 -0.49
CA GLY A 345 -30.50 -13.33 -1.52
C GLY A 345 -29.43 -12.89 -2.51
N GLN A 346 -29.21 -13.67 -3.58
CA GLN A 346 -28.84 -13.14 -4.90
C GLN A 346 -30.06 -12.40 -5.53
N PRO A 347 -29.95 -11.53 -6.58
CA PRO A 347 -28.99 -11.65 -7.67
C PRO A 347 -28.38 -10.36 -8.26
N ALA A 348 -27.44 -10.64 -9.16
CA ALA A 348 -26.72 -9.79 -10.10
C ALA A 348 -27.48 -8.59 -10.71
N ARG A 349 -26.76 -7.46 -10.83
CA ARG A 349 -27.02 -6.43 -11.85
C ARG A 349 -25.77 -6.22 -12.71
N LEU A 350 -25.99 -6.29 -14.01
CA LEU A 350 -25.07 -6.04 -15.12
C LEU A 350 -24.71 -4.54 -15.24
N PRO A 351 -23.59 -4.18 -15.92
CA PRO A 351 -23.14 -2.81 -16.10
C PRO A 351 -23.93 -2.04 -17.17
N PRO A 352 -23.91 -0.69 -17.17
CA PRO A 352 -24.70 0.12 -18.09
C PRO A 352 -24.03 0.20 -19.47
N VAL A 353 -24.85 0.06 -20.52
CA VAL A 353 -24.53 0.45 -21.89
C VAL A 353 -25.21 1.78 -22.17
N VAL A 354 -24.40 2.67 -22.76
CA VAL A 354 -24.65 3.93 -23.52
C VAL A 354 -26.10 4.41 -23.64
#